data_AF-A0A2V6DQ43-F1
#
_entry.id   AF-A0A2V6DQ43-F1
#
_cell.length_a   1.000
_cell.length_b   1.000
_cell.length_c   1.000
_cell.angle_alpha   90.00
_cell.angle_beta   90.00
_cell.angle_gamma   90.00
#
_symmetry.space_group_name_H-M   'P 1'
#
loop_
_entity.id
_entity.type
_entity.pdbx_description
1 polymer ?
#
loop_
_entity_poly.entity_id
_entity_poly.type
_entity_poly.pdbx_seq_one_letter_code
_entity_poly.pdbx_strand_id
1 'polypeptide(L)' 'MQVKASEKLNIGFVRRGFSSSGGAEAYLRRVAGALMAAGHEATLFTTNDWPEKEWGSGRIMRVPGERPIAFA' A
#
# COMPACT_ATOMS: atom_id res chain seq x y z
N MET A 1 -13.05 -14.13 7.55
CA MET A 1 -13.64 -14.63 6.29
C MET A 1 -12.52 -14.61 5.26
N GLN A 2 -12.19 -15.77 4.67
CA GLN A 2 -11.12 -15.87 3.68
C GLN A 2 -11.74 -15.87 2.29
N VAL A 3 -11.23 -15.01 1.40
CA VAL A 3 -11.79 -14.84 0.05
C VAL A 3 -11.52 -16.08 -0.80
N LYS A 4 -12.49 -16.41 -1.67
CA LYS A 4 -12.30 -17.46 -2.67
C LYS A 4 -11.25 -17.00 -3.67
N ALA A 5 -10.49 -17.95 -4.22
CA ALA A 5 -9.45 -17.63 -5.21
C ALA A 5 -9.99 -16.87 -6.43
N SER A 6 -11.23 -17.17 -6.87
CA SER A 6 -11.91 -16.47 -7.97
C SER A 6 -12.28 -15.01 -7.66
N GLU A 7 -12.26 -14.62 -6.39
CA GLU A 7 -12.60 -13.27 -5.90
C GLU A 7 -11.36 -12.53 -5.38
N LYS A 8 -10.16 -13.12 -5.56
CA LYS A 8 -8.91 -12.53 -5.12
C LYS A 8 -8.57 -11.29 -5.94
N LEU A 9 -8.77 -10.13 -5.33
CA LEU A 9 -8.35 -8.84 -5.88
C LEU A 9 -6.85 -8.56 -5.69
N ASN A 10 -6.28 -7.83 -6.64
CA ASN A 10 -4.99 -7.15 -6.51
C ASN A 10 -5.25 -5.64 -6.37
N ILE A 11 -4.90 -5.08 -5.22
CA ILE A 11 -5.28 -3.72 -4.84
C ILE A 11 -4.04 -2.84 -4.75
N GLY A 12 -4.01 -1.79 -5.56
CA GLY A 12 -2.95 -0.78 -5.57
C GLY A 12 -3.30 0.41 -4.67
N PHE A 13 -2.43 0.73 -3.72
CA PHE A 13 -2.46 1.95 -2.93
C PHE A 13 -1.42 2.92 -3.47
N VAL A 14 -1.77 4.19 -3.62
CA VAL A 14 -0.85 5.22 -4.14
C VAL A 14 -0.67 6.30 -3.09
N ARG A 15 0.58 6.53 -2.68
CA ARG A 15 0.91 7.56 -1.68
C ARG A 15 2.34 8.06 -1.85
N ARG A 16 2.51 9.37 -2.01
CA ARG A 16 3.81 10.03 -2.06
C ARG A 16 4.36 10.29 -0.66
N GLY A 17 5.65 10.02 -0.47
CA GLY A 17 6.37 10.26 0.77
C GLY A 17 5.85 9.39 1.93
N PHE A 18 6.43 9.62 3.11
CA PHE A 18 6.04 8.94 4.33
C PHE A 18 6.14 9.88 5.52
N SER A 19 5.18 9.75 6.42
CA SER A 19 5.20 10.38 7.74
C SER A 19 4.92 9.33 8.80
N SER A 20 5.82 9.20 9.78
CA SER A 20 5.68 8.23 10.87
C SER A 20 4.47 8.49 11.77
N SER A 21 4.01 9.74 11.85
CA SER A 21 2.84 10.16 12.62
C SER A 21 1.63 10.49 11.76
N GLY A 22 1.68 10.21 10.45
CA GLY A 22 0.63 10.61 9.53
C GLY A 22 -0.60 9.69 9.57
N GLY A 23 -1.79 10.31 9.58
CA GLY A 23 -3.06 9.58 9.64
C GLY A 23 -3.35 8.77 8.38
N ALA A 24 -2.90 9.25 7.21
CA ALA A 24 -3.06 8.52 5.95
C ALA A 24 -2.25 7.22 5.98
N GLU A 25 -1.03 7.27 6.53
CA GLU A 25 -0.12 6.14 6.68
C GLU A 25 -0.70 5.11 7.65
N ALA A 26 -1.30 5.55 8.75
CA ALA A 26 -2.03 4.67 9.67
C ALA A 26 -3.25 4.00 9.00
N TYR A 27 -4.02 4.77 8.23
CA TYR A 27 -5.19 4.25 7.52
C TYR A 27 -4.83 3.19 6.48
N LEU A 28 -3.86 3.50 5.61
CA LEU A 28 -3.42 2.61 4.54
C LEU A 28 -2.91 1.27 5.09
N ARG A 29 -2.08 1.30 6.14
CA ARG A 29 -1.58 0.07 6.79
C ARG A 29 -2.71 -0.79 7.35
N ARG A 30 -3.67 -0.17 8.05
CA ARG A 30 -4.81 -0.88 8.63
C ARG A 30 -5.66 -1.55 7.56
N VAL A 31 -5.99 -0.83 6.49
CA VAL A 31 -6.83 -1.35 5.41
C VAL A 31 -6.08 -2.42 4.61
N ALA A 32 -4.83 -2.17 4.22
CA ALA A 32 -4.01 -3.15 3.51
C ALA A 32 -3.83 -4.44 4.32
N GLY A 33 -3.55 -4.32 5.63
CA GLY A 33 -3.45 -5.46 6.53
C GLY A 33 -4.73 -6.30 6.58
N ALA A 34 -5.90 -5.64 6.69
CA ALA A 34 -7.19 -6.33 6.69
C ALA A 34 -7.48 -7.04 5.36
N LEU A 35 -7.16 -6.40 4.23
CA LEU A 35 -7.35 -6.99 2.90
C LEU A 35 -6.44 -8.20 2.68
N MET A 36 -5.17 -8.11 3.09
CA MET A 36 -4.23 -9.25 3.02
C MET A 36 -4.68 -10.39 3.93
N ALA A 37 -5.14 -10.10 5.16
CA ALA A 37 -5.69 -11.10 6.07
C ALA A 37 -6.96 -11.75 5.50
N ALA A 38 -7.74 -11.04 4.69
CA ALA A 38 -8.87 -11.60 3.95
C ALA A 38 -8.43 -12.47 2.75
N GLY A 39 -7.18 -12.37 2.30
CA GLY A 39 -6.60 -13.16 1.20
C GLY A 39 -6.38 -12.39 -0.11
N HIS A 40 -6.54 -11.07 -0.12
CA HIS A 40 -6.22 -10.21 -1.25
C HIS A 40 -4.72 -9.88 -1.33
N GLU A 41 -4.28 -9.32 -2.46
CA GLU A 41 -2.96 -8.72 -2.58
C GLU A 41 -3.03 -7.20 -2.41
N ALA A 42 -2.03 -6.64 -1.74
CA ALA A 42 -1.87 -5.20 -1.56
C ALA A 42 -0.47 -4.77 -2.06
N THR A 43 -0.47 -3.78 -2.96
CA THR A 43 0.76 -3.15 -3.46
C THR A 43 0.74 -1.66 -3.15
N LEU A 44 1.80 -1.13 -2.55
CA LEU A 44 2.00 0.31 -2.36
C LEU A 44 2.88 0.88 -3.47
N PHE A 45 2.37 1.86 -4.20
CA PHE A 45 3.11 2.69 -5.13
C PHE A 45 3.51 3.99 -4.42
N THR A 46 4.81 4.21 -4.25
CA THR A 46 5.33 5.31 -3.42
C THR A 46 6.72 5.78 -3.86
N THR A 47 7.20 6.89 -3.28
CA THR A 47 8.57 7.37 -3.41
C THR A 47 9.52 6.58 -2.53
N ASN A 48 10.82 6.90 -2.54
CA ASN A 48 11.82 6.16 -1.75
C ASN A 48 11.67 6.33 -0.22
N ASP A 49 10.89 7.31 0.23
CA ASP A 49 10.83 7.70 1.64
C ASP A 49 10.02 6.73 2.51
N TRP A 50 9.18 5.88 1.91
CA TRP A 50 8.39 4.91 2.66
C TRP A 50 9.23 3.71 3.12
N PRO A 51 9.43 3.47 4.42
CA PRO A 51 10.24 2.35 4.88
C PRO A 51 9.53 1.01 4.67
N GLU A 52 10.23 -0.03 4.21
CA GLU A 52 9.64 -1.35 3.97
C GLU A 52 8.94 -1.92 5.19
N LYS A 53 9.57 -1.77 6.37
CA LYS A 53 9.01 -2.19 7.66
C LYS A 53 7.64 -1.57 7.98
N GLU A 54 7.33 -0.40 7.42
CA GLU A 54 6.08 0.30 7.68
C GLU A 54 4.94 -0.22 6.80
N TRP A 55 5.22 -0.77 5.62
CA TRP A 55 4.18 -1.39 4.78
C TRP A 55 3.85 -2.83 5.22
N GLY A 56 4.77 -3.49 5.92
CA GLY A 56 4.61 -4.88 6.35
C GLY A 56 4.86 -5.87 5.21
N SER A 57 4.09 -6.96 5.14
CA SER A 57 4.30 -8.06 4.18
C SER A 57 3.74 -7.79 2.77
N GLY A 58 3.21 -6.60 2.51
CA GLY A 58 2.72 -6.22 1.18
C GLY A 58 3.85 -5.88 0.21
N ARG A 59 3.55 -5.78 -1.08
CA ARG A 59 4.55 -5.35 -2.09
C ARG A 59 4.71 -3.83 -2.06
N ILE A 60 5.93 -3.33 -2.26
CA ILE A 60 6.20 -1.91 -2.50
C ILE A 60 6.77 -1.75 -3.90
N MET A 61 6.18 -0.86 -4.69
CA MET A 61 6.65 -0.43 -6.00
C MET A 61 7.11 1.02 -5.89
N ARG A 62 8.39 1.26 -6.20
CA ARG A 62 8.97 2.60 -6.19
C ARG A 62 8.68 3.28 -7.52
N VAL A 63 8.02 4.43 -7.46
CA VAL A 63 7.71 5.25 -8.63
C VAL A 63 8.61 6.49 -8.57
N PRO A 64 9.54 6.68 -9.52
CA PRO A 64 10.37 7.88 -9.59
C PRO A 64 9.51 9.07 -10.02
N GLY A 65 9.02 9.83 -9.04
CA GLY A 65 8.22 11.02 -9.29
C GLY A 65 8.08 11.86 -8.02
N GLU A 66 8.44 13.14 -8.09
CA GLU A 66 8.24 14.07 -6.98
C GLU A 66 6.90 14.82 -7.08
N ARG A 67 6.26 14.80 -8.25
CA ARG A 67 5.05 15.58 -8.57
C ARG A 67 3.81 14.69 -8.65
N PRO A 68 2.62 15.15 -8.21
CA PRO A 68 1.38 14.38 -8.24
C PRO A 68 1.02 13.79 -9.61
N ILE A 69 1.28 14.52 -10.70
CA ILE A 69 1.03 14.07 -12.08
C ILE A 69 1.89 12.86 -12.47
N ALA A 70 3.03 12.62 -11.82
CA ALA A 70 3.86 11.45 -12.06
C ALA A 70 3.30 10.18 -11.41
N PHE A 71 2.24 10.30 -10.60
CA PHE A 71 1.53 9.18 -9.95
C PHE A 71 0.12 8.93 -10.54
N ALA A 72 -0.35 9.78 -11.45
CA ALA A 72 -1.70 9.76 -12.02
C ALA A 72 -1.74 9.10 -13.40
#